data_AF-A0ABD3XSE9-F1
#
_entry.id   AF-A0ABD3XSE9-F1
#
_cell.length_a   1.000
_cell.length_b   1.000
_cell.length_c   1.000
_cell.angle_alpha   90.00
_cell.angle_beta   90.00
_cell.angle_gamma   90.00
#
_symmetry.space_group_name_H-M   'P 1'
#
loop_
_entity.id
_entity.type
_entity.pdbx_description
1 polymer ?
#
loop_
_entity_poly.entity_id
_entity_poly.type
_entity_poly.pdbx_seq_one_letter_code
_entity_poly.pdbx_strand_id
1 'polypeptide(L)'
;MVTAKNRQKVIDEYFMKLRQMLKSKPLVLHLMDDIAIDNTLESDPSLEKLKRRIFELASQQPYWGEEKPARWLPLEQAIMTMRDSDVKVAPLSLIEEINRSSSVKIEDRGELELFLNFQHDIGTILYFKSLITAKTFIKQHPTITEEWFEFEETGQLTHKLIDAIWTKEKPDFHDNKEYLLLVMVKLNIIAKPMSYTMDGESVK
;
A
#
# COMPACT_ATOMS: atom_id res chain seq x y z
N MET A 1 24.87 -15.78 -31.79
CA MET A 1 23.80 -16.55 -31.12
C MET A 1 24.32 -17.00 -29.76
N VAL A 2 23.67 -16.64 -28.66
CA VAL A 2 23.95 -17.23 -27.34
C VAL A 2 23.11 -18.49 -27.21
N THR A 3 23.72 -19.66 -27.08
CA THR A 3 22.98 -20.92 -26.89
C THR A 3 22.34 -20.96 -25.50
N ALA A 4 21.15 -21.58 -25.39
CA ALA A 4 20.38 -21.62 -24.13
C ALA A 4 21.19 -22.18 -22.94
N LYS A 5 22.09 -23.13 -23.19
CA LYS A 5 23.01 -23.70 -22.19
C LYS A 5 23.97 -22.66 -21.59
N ASN A 6 24.32 -21.61 -22.34
CA ASN A 6 25.13 -20.49 -21.85
C ASN A 6 24.27 -19.47 -21.08
N ARG A 7 23.00 -19.23 -21.51
CA ARG A 7 22.03 -18.41 -20.75
C ARG A 7 21.83 -18.96 -19.33
N GLN A 8 21.59 -20.28 -19.22
CA GLN A 8 21.39 -20.93 -17.92
C GLN A 8 22.63 -20.80 -17.02
N LYS A 9 23.84 -21.06 -17.54
CA LYS A 9 25.08 -20.93 -16.77
C LYS A 9 25.29 -19.52 -16.18
N VAL A 10 24.95 -18.46 -16.94
CA VAL A 10 25.02 -17.07 -16.46
C VAL A 10 24.00 -16.81 -15.34
N ILE A 11 22.78 -17.36 -15.47
CA ILE A 11 21.74 -17.28 -14.44
C ILE A 11 22.18 -18.00 -13.15
N ASP A 12 22.71 -19.22 -13.27
CA ASP A 12 23.18 -20.03 -12.13
C ASP A 12 24.34 -19.32 -11.38
N GLU A 13 25.31 -18.79 -12.13
CA GLU A 13 26.40 -18.00 -11.56
C GLU A 13 25.94 -16.71 -10.87
N TYR A 14 24.87 -16.08 -11.38
CA TYR A 14 24.28 -14.89 -10.77
C TYR A 14 23.58 -15.22 -9.44
N PHE A 15 22.71 -16.24 -9.42
CA PHE A 15 22.02 -16.66 -8.20
C PHE A 15 23.00 -17.18 -7.13
N MET A 16 24.06 -17.89 -7.52
CA MET A 16 25.12 -18.31 -6.60
C MET A 16 25.79 -17.11 -5.90
N LYS A 17 26.16 -16.07 -6.67
CA LYS A 17 26.76 -14.83 -6.14
C LYS A 17 25.77 -14.08 -5.24
N LEU A 18 24.50 -13.98 -5.66
CA LEU A 18 23.43 -13.33 -4.90
C LEU A 18 23.16 -14.03 -3.55
N ARG A 19 23.03 -15.36 -3.53
CA ARG A 19 22.88 -16.13 -2.28
C ARG A 19 24.12 -16.02 -1.40
N GLN A 20 25.34 -15.97 -1.96
CA GLN A 20 26.56 -15.72 -1.19
C GLN A 20 26.57 -14.33 -0.52
N MET A 21 26.14 -13.27 -1.23
CA MET A 21 26.04 -11.90 -0.71
C MET A 21 24.93 -11.71 0.32
N LEU A 22 23.90 -12.56 0.30
CA LEU A 22 22.76 -12.49 1.22
C LEU A 22 22.91 -13.43 2.44
N LYS A 23 23.82 -14.41 2.41
CA LYS A 23 24.03 -15.42 3.46
C LYS A 23 24.23 -14.85 4.89
N SER A 24 24.77 -13.65 5.01
CA SER A 24 25.00 -12.96 6.30
C SER A 24 23.94 -11.90 6.65
N LYS A 25 22.87 -11.77 5.87
CA LYS A 25 21.81 -10.75 6.06
C LYS A 25 20.50 -11.41 6.50
N PRO A 26 19.69 -10.78 7.39
CA PRO A 26 18.38 -11.30 7.78
C PRO A 26 17.45 -11.60 6.59
N LEU A 27 17.61 -10.84 5.48
CA LEU A 27 16.91 -11.05 4.20
C LEU A 27 16.98 -12.49 3.67
N VAL A 28 17.99 -13.29 4.03
CA VAL A 28 18.10 -14.71 3.62
C VAL A 28 16.89 -15.54 4.06
N LEU A 29 16.23 -15.17 5.15
CA LEU A 29 15.03 -15.85 5.68
C LEU A 29 13.79 -15.66 4.79
N HIS A 30 13.81 -14.68 3.89
CA HIS A 30 12.72 -14.38 2.95
C HIS A 30 13.02 -14.88 1.51
N LEU A 31 14.17 -15.52 1.28
CA LEU A 31 14.54 -16.08 -0.02
C LEU A 31 13.98 -17.49 -0.21
N MET A 32 12.83 -17.60 -0.87
CA MET A 32 12.29 -18.89 -1.30
C MET A 32 13.00 -19.39 -2.58
N ASP A 33 12.54 -18.96 -3.76
CA ASP A 33 12.85 -19.59 -5.04
C ASP A 33 13.72 -18.74 -5.97
N ASP A 34 14.65 -19.39 -6.69
CA ASP A 34 15.43 -18.76 -7.76
C ASP A 34 14.69 -18.89 -9.10
N ILE A 35 14.20 -17.77 -9.62
CA ILE A 35 13.53 -17.67 -10.93
C ILE A 35 14.04 -16.40 -11.64
N ALA A 36 14.76 -16.57 -12.75
CA ALA A 36 15.09 -15.49 -13.67
C ALA A 36 13.98 -15.38 -14.73
N ILE A 37 13.62 -14.16 -15.11
CA ILE A 37 12.65 -13.86 -16.17
C ILE A 37 13.23 -12.75 -17.03
N ASP A 38 13.10 -12.90 -18.34
CA ASP A 38 13.51 -11.87 -19.30
C ASP A 38 12.28 -11.20 -19.92
N ASN A 39 11.96 -10.02 -19.40
CA ASN A 39 10.83 -9.20 -19.82
C ASN A 39 11.01 -8.61 -21.24
N THR A 40 12.10 -8.90 -21.95
CA THR A 40 12.27 -8.53 -23.37
C THR A 40 11.77 -9.62 -24.33
N LEU A 41 11.44 -10.81 -23.82
CA LEU A 41 10.85 -11.90 -24.59
C LEU A 41 9.32 -11.82 -24.54
N GLU A 42 8.65 -11.94 -25.69
CA GLU A 42 7.18 -12.01 -25.77
C GLU A 42 6.59 -13.21 -24.99
N SER A 43 7.40 -14.27 -24.81
CA SER A 43 7.07 -15.43 -23.99
C SER A 43 8.34 -16.11 -23.47
N ASP A 44 8.73 -15.83 -22.22
CA ASP A 44 9.74 -16.61 -21.49
C ASP A 44 9.06 -17.78 -20.77
N PRO A 45 9.42 -19.05 -21.03
CA PRO A 45 8.89 -20.21 -20.29
C PRO A 45 9.06 -20.11 -18.76
N SER A 46 10.01 -19.30 -18.29
CA SER A 46 10.24 -19.02 -16.87
C SER A 46 9.08 -18.26 -16.22
N LEU A 47 8.26 -17.54 -17.00
CA LEU A 47 7.03 -16.90 -16.51
C LEU A 47 5.98 -17.95 -16.08
N GLU A 48 5.88 -19.09 -16.80
CA GLU A 48 5.01 -20.21 -16.41
C GLU A 48 5.60 -21.05 -15.26
N LYS A 49 6.92 -20.94 -14.99
CA LYS A 49 7.49 -21.40 -13.72
C LYS A 49 7.01 -20.49 -12.58
N LEU A 50 7.10 -19.16 -12.75
CA LEU A 50 6.66 -18.20 -11.73
C LEU A 50 5.16 -18.28 -11.43
N LYS A 51 4.28 -18.24 -12.44
CA LYS A 51 2.81 -18.28 -12.25
C LYS A 51 2.37 -19.50 -11.43
N ARG A 52 2.84 -20.70 -11.81
CA ARG A 52 2.60 -21.94 -11.06
C ARG A 52 3.15 -21.83 -9.64
N ARG A 53 4.35 -21.30 -9.44
CA ARG A 53 4.94 -21.18 -8.10
C ARG A 53 4.18 -20.20 -7.20
N ILE A 54 3.69 -19.09 -7.76
CA ILE A 54 2.79 -18.17 -7.05
C ILE A 54 1.50 -18.89 -6.66
N PHE A 55 0.89 -19.67 -7.55
CA PHE A 55 -0.33 -20.42 -7.27
C PHE A 55 -0.13 -21.50 -6.20
N GLU A 56 0.97 -22.27 -6.27
CA GLU A 56 1.38 -23.22 -5.23
C GLU A 56 1.54 -22.55 -3.86
N LEU A 57 2.20 -21.39 -3.79
CA LEU A 57 2.42 -20.67 -2.53
C LEU A 57 1.14 -20.01 -2.01
N ALA A 58 0.28 -19.50 -2.90
CA ALA A 58 -1.00 -18.91 -2.55
C ALA A 58 -1.96 -19.95 -1.96
N SER A 59 -2.01 -21.15 -2.55
CA SER A 59 -2.82 -22.28 -2.06
C SER A 59 -2.31 -22.92 -0.75
N GLN A 60 -1.13 -22.53 -0.27
CA GLN A 60 -0.58 -22.90 1.04
C GLN A 60 -0.85 -21.84 2.13
N GLN A 61 -1.46 -20.70 1.80
CA GLN A 61 -1.78 -19.69 2.81
C GLN A 61 -2.95 -20.13 3.69
N PRO A 62 -2.93 -19.88 5.02
CA PRO A 62 -4.01 -20.32 5.92
C PRO A 62 -5.40 -19.85 5.51
N TYR A 63 -5.49 -18.64 4.96
CA TYR A 63 -6.72 -17.99 4.50
C TYR A 63 -7.18 -18.42 3.08
N TRP A 64 -6.48 -19.36 2.43
CA TRP A 64 -6.83 -19.78 1.08
C TRP A 64 -8.09 -20.64 1.07
N GLY A 65 -9.16 -20.10 0.47
CA GLY A 65 -10.47 -20.76 0.44
C GLY A 65 -11.33 -20.48 1.68
N GLU A 66 -10.97 -19.53 2.54
CA GLU A 66 -11.87 -19.04 3.59
C GLU A 66 -13.16 -18.46 2.98
N GLU A 67 -14.30 -18.97 3.44
CA GLU A 67 -15.62 -18.46 3.06
C GLU A 67 -15.91 -17.13 3.76
N LYS A 68 -16.34 -16.12 2.99
CA LYS A 68 -16.75 -14.81 3.50
C LYS A 68 -18.28 -14.72 3.55
N PRO A 69 -18.88 -14.01 4.53
CA PRO A 69 -20.33 -13.79 4.55
C PRO A 69 -20.81 -13.12 3.25
N ALA A 70 -21.70 -13.78 2.51
CA ALA A 70 -22.20 -13.26 1.22
C ALA A 70 -22.89 -11.88 1.32
N ARG A 71 -23.33 -11.48 2.52
CA ARG A 71 -23.87 -10.14 2.81
C ARG A 71 -22.82 -9.01 2.76
N TRP A 72 -21.52 -9.33 2.74
CA TRP A 72 -20.45 -8.35 2.57
C TRP A 72 -20.31 -7.91 1.10
N LEU A 73 -20.68 -8.76 0.13
CA LEU A 73 -20.46 -8.53 -1.30
C LEU A 73 -21.10 -7.23 -1.84
N PRO A 74 -22.34 -6.83 -1.45
CA PRO A 74 -22.92 -5.57 -1.92
C PRO A 74 -22.17 -4.34 -1.41
N LEU A 75 -21.68 -4.38 -0.17
CA LEU A 75 -20.95 -3.27 0.45
C LEU A 75 -19.50 -3.20 -0.07
N GLU A 76 -18.86 -4.35 -0.28
CA GLU A 76 -17.58 -4.48 -0.97
C GLU A 76 -17.65 -3.90 -2.39
N GLN A 77 -18.68 -4.27 -3.16
CA GLN A 77 -18.91 -3.73 -4.50
C GLN A 77 -19.17 -2.22 -4.49
N ALA A 78 -19.95 -1.71 -3.52
CA ALA A 78 -20.19 -0.27 -3.39
C ALA A 78 -18.89 0.51 -3.08
N ILE A 79 -18.04 -0.01 -2.18
CA ILE A 79 -16.73 0.57 -1.86
C ILE A 79 -15.80 0.55 -3.08
N MET A 80 -15.81 -0.52 -3.89
CA MET A 80 -15.07 -0.55 -5.15
C MET A 80 -15.58 0.51 -6.14
N THR A 81 -16.91 0.66 -6.29
CA THR A 81 -17.50 1.70 -7.15
C THR A 81 -17.17 3.12 -6.66
N MET A 82 -17.10 3.36 -5.35
CA MET A 82 -16.62 4.64 -4.78
C MET A 82 -15.17 4.92 -5.18
N ARG A 83 -14.25 3.98 -4.94
CA ARG A 83 -12.83 4.08 -5.34
C ARG A 83 -12.68 4.35 -6.84
N ASP A 84 -13.43 3.62 -7.66
CA ASP A 84 -13.33 3.73 -9.12
C ASP A 84 -13.89 5.05 -9.65
N SER A 85 -14.82 5.67 -8.89
CA SER A 85 -15.34 7.03 -9.06
C SER A 85 -14.44 8.13 -8.42
N ASP A 86 -13.19 7.82 -8.07
CA ASP A 86 -12.20 8.75 -7.48
C ASP A 86 -12.56 9.26 -6.07
N VAL A 87 -13.49 8.61 -5.36
CA VAL A 87 -13.83 8.92 -3.96
C VAL A 87 -12.73 8.40 -3.03
N LYS A 88 -11.72 9.24 -2.80
CA LYS A 88 -10.53 8.91 -2.00
C LYS A 88 -10.79 8.74 -0.51
N VAL A 89 -11.69 9.52 0.08
CA VAL A 89 -11.92 9.51 1.54
C VAL A 89 -13.41 9.47 1.81
N ALA A 90 -13.82 8.64 2.77
CA ALA A 90 -15.20 8.57 3.23
C ALA A 90 -15.28 8.53 4.77
N PRO A 91 -16.23 9.25 5.40
CA PRO A 91 -16.53 9.06 6.81
C PRO A 91 -17.27 7.73 7.02
N LEU A 92 -17.14 7.13 8.21
CA LEU A 92 -17.82 5.88 8.55
C LEU A 92 -19.35 5.98 8.40
N SER A 93 -19.93 7.15 8.69
CA SER A 93 -21.37 7.43 8.54
C SER A 93 -21.89 7.24 7.11
N LEU A 94 -21.08 7.54 6.08
CA LEU A 94 -21.43 7.31 4.68
C LEU A 94 -21.41 5.80 4.35
N ILE A 95 -20.45 5.06 4.91
CA ILE A 95 -20.37 3.60 4.72
C ILE A 95 -21.54 2.90 5.44
N GLU A 96 -21.92 3.38 6.64
CA GLU A 96 -23.14 2.94 7.30
C GLU A 96 -24.41 3.27 6.49
N GLU A 97 -24.46 4.42 5.81
CA GLU A 97 -25.60 4.83 4.98
C GLU A 97 -25.73 3.96 3.72
N ILE A 98 -24.62 3.68 3.05
CA ILE A 98 -24.54 2.74 1.92
C ILE A 98 -24.95 1.33 2.38
N ASN A 99 -24.45 0.88 3.54
CA ASN A 99 -24.85 -0.40 4.14
C ASN A 99 -26.36 -0.45 4.47
N ARG A 100 -26.93 0.62 5.05
CA ARG A 100 -28.39 0.75 5.31
C ARG A 100 -29.21 0.77 4.01
N SER A 101 -28.65 1.24 2.91
CA SER A 101 -29.28 1.34 1.59
C SER A 101 -29.11 0.08 0.73
N SER A 102 -28.30 -0.88 1.18
CA SER A 102 -28.07 -2.16 0.49
C SER A 102 -29.30 -3.05 0.52
N SER A 103 -29.52 -3.83 -0.54
CA SER A 103 -30.52 -4.91 -0.58
C SER A 103 -30.22 -6.04 0.42
N VAL A 104 -28.95 -6.22 0.80
CA VAL A 104 -28.53 -7.06 1.91
C VAL A 104 -27.59 -6.25 2.79
N LYS A 105 -28.10 -5.82 3.94
CA LYS A 105 -27.38 -5.02 4.94
C LYS A 105 -26.66 -5.89 5.97
N ILE A 106 -25.55 -5.40 6.47
CA ILE A 106 -24.91 -5.85 7.70
C ILE A 106 -25.64 -5.17 8.87
N GLU A 107 -26.39 -5.92 9.67
CA GLU A 107 -27.22 -5.35 10.75
C GLU A 107 -26.44 -5.15 12.05
N ASP A 108 -25.49 -6.04 12.36
CA ASP A 108 -24.66 -5.93 13.56
C ASP A 108 -23.47 -4.98 13.34
N ARG A 109 -23.19 -4.16 14.34
CA ARG A 109 -22.06 -3.23 14.31
C ARG A 109 -20.72 -3.95 14.42
N GLY A 110 -20.64 -5.04 15.19
CA GLY A 110 -19.44 -5.87 15.29
C GLY A 110 -19.09 -6.53 13.96
N GLU A 111 -20.10 -7.05 13.24
CA GLU A 111 -19.92 -7.58 11.88
C GLU A 111 -19.48 -6.49 10.89
N LEU A 112 -20.01 -5.26 10.98
CA LEU A 112 -19.59 -4.15 10.12
C LEU A 112 -18.14 -3.71 10.41
N GLU A 113 -17.75 -3.62 11.67
CA GLU A 113 -16.37 -3.33 12.06
C GLU A 113 -15.42 -4.48 11.68
N LEU A 114 -15.86 -5.75 11.77
CA LEU A 114 -15.12 -6.92 11.27
C LEU A 114 -14.91 -6.87 9.75
N PHE A 115 -15.95 -6.56 8.98
CA PHE A 115 -15.85 -6.37 7.52
C PHE A 115 -14.83 -5.28 7.16
N LEU A 116 -14.86 -4.14 7.86
CA LEU A 116 -13.96 -3.01 7.59
C LEU A 116 -12.51 -3.31 7.98
N ASN A 117 -12.28 -4.03 9.07
CA ASN A 117 -10.94 -4.52 9.42
C ASN A 117 -10.46 -5.57 8.39
N PHE A 118 -11.28 -6.55 8.02
CA PHE A 118 -10.93 -7.55 7.01
C PHE A 118 -10.53 -6.90 5.66
N GLN A 119 -11.32 -5.93 5.17
CA GLN A 119 -11.02 -5.19 3.95
C GLN A 119 -9.76 -4.32 4.06
N HIS A 120 -9.40 -3.89 5.28
CA HIS A 120 -8.15 -3.20 5.55
C HIS A 120 -6.94 -4.15 5.54
N ASP A 121 -7.06 -5.32 6.16
CA ASP A 121 -6.00 -6.32 6.29
C ASP A 121 -5.61 -6.91 4.91
N ILE A 122 -6.56 -7.08 3.98
CA ILE A 122 -6.27 -7.47 2.60
C ILE A 122 -5.85 -6.31 1.68
N GLY A 123 -5.80 -5.07 2.20
CA GLY A 123 -5.33 -3.89 1.46
C GLY A 123 -6.30 -3.31 0.43
N THR A 124 -7.59 -3.72 0.41
CA THR A 124 -8.62 -3.08 -0.45
C THR A 124 -8.83 -1.62 -0.05
N ILE A 125 -8.72 -1.33 1.25
CA ILE A 125 -8.94 -0.02 1.87
C ILE A 125 -7.92 0.27 2.98
N LEU A 126 -7.86 1.51 3.42
CA LEU A 126 -7.24 1.89 4.69
C LEU A 126 -8.33 2.33 5.67
N TYR A 127 -8.66 1.49 6.65
CA TYR A 127 -9.70 1.78 7.64
C TYR A 127 -9.11 2.39 8.91
N PHE A 128 -9.34 3.68 9.11
CA PHE A 128 -8.89 4.46 10.27
C PHE A 128 -10.00 5.39 10.83
N LYS A 129 -11.27 4.97 10.74
CA LYS A 129 -12.52 5.50 11.32
C LYS A 129 -13.43 6.55 10.62
N SER A 130 -13.25 7.24 9.49
CA SER A 130 -12.29 7.34 8.39
C SER A 130 -12.01 6.08 7.54
N LEU A 131 -12.23 6.23 6.24
CA LEU A 131 -11.87 5.29 5.19
C LEU A 131 -11.02 6.04 4.16
N ILE A 132 -9.87 5.49 3.77
CA ILE A 132 -9.04 6.06 2.68
C ILE A 132 -8.84 5.01 1.58
N THR A 133 -8.98 5.46 0.33
CA THR A 133 -8.71 4.77 -0.92
C THR A 133 -7.76 5.64 -1.76
N ALA A 134 -6.97 5.03 -2.65
CA ALA A 134 -5.98 5.76 -3.45
C ALA A 134 -5.92 5.28 -4.91
N LYS A 135 -5.56 6.22 -5.80
CA LYS A 135 -5.22 5.97 -7.21
C LYS A 135 -3.80 6.52 -7.45
N THR A 136 -3.11 6.00 -8.46
CA THR A 136 -1.66 6.19 -8.65
C THR A 136 -1.22 7.65 -8.81
N PHE A 137 -0.08 7.96 -8.20
CA PHE A 137 0.53 9.30 -8.14
C PHE A 137 1.24 9.71 -9.45
N ILE A 138 1.22 11.00 -9.79
CA ILE A 138 1.87 11.57 -10.99
C ILE A 138 2.90 12.62 -10.56
N LYS A 139 4.14 12.54 -11.08
CA LYS A 139 5.21 13.50 -10.78
C LYS A 139 5.18 14.70 -11.72
N GLN A 140 4.99 15.93 -11.20
CA GLN A 140 5.70 17.18 -11.57
C GLN A 140 5.12 18.42 -10.88
N HIS A 141 5.92 19.13 -10.07
CA HIS A 141 5.57 20.48 -9.59
C HIS A 141 6.78 21.44 -9.52
N PRO A 142 6.90 22.42 -10.44
CA PRO A 142 8.06 23.32 -10.53
C PRO A 142 7.82 24.70 -9.87
N THR A 143 7.01 24.80 -8.81
CA THR A 143 6.46 26.10 -8.34
C THR A 143 6.43 26.28 -6.81
N ILE A 144 7.33 25.58 -6.11
CA ILE A 144 7.43 25.50 -4.63
C ILE A 144 8.89 25.22 -4.20
N THR A 145 9.85 25.82 -4.92
CA THR A 145 11.28 25.46 -4.84
C THR A 145 11.96 25.83 -3.52
N GLU A 146 11.52 26.89 -2.84
CA GLU A 146 12.12 27.29 -1.55
C GLU A 146 11.68 26.35 -0.42
N GLU A 147 10.39 26.00 -0.36
CA GLU A 147 9.86 25.05 0.62
C GLU A 147 10.36 23.61 0.36
N TRP A 148 10.57 23.23 -0.90
CA TRP A 148 11.23 21.96 -1.23
C TRP A 148 12.69 21.93 -0.83
N PHE A 149 13.44 23.04 -1.02
CA PHE A 149 14.84 23.11 -0.59
C PHE A 149 14.96 23.06 0.95
N GLU A 150 14.08 23.74 1.68
CA GLU A 150 13.99 23.61 3.15
C GLU A 150 13.71 22.16 3.57
N PHE A 151 12.81 21.45 2.88
CA PHE A 151 12.53 20.04 3.14
C PHE A 151 13.70 19.10 2.78
N GLU A 152 14.41 19.34 1.68
CA GLU A 152 15.56 18.52 1.26
C GLU A 152 16.77 18.70 2.19
N GLU A 153 17.04 19.91 2.69
CA GLU A 153 18.12 20.19 3.65
C GLU A 153 17.80 19.71 5.07
N THR A 154 16.55 19.83 5.53
CA THR A 154 16.19 19.62 6.95
C THR A 154 15.39 18.34 7.23
N GLY A 155 14.78 17.73 6.22
CA GLY A 155 13.79 16.66 6.35
C GLY A 155 12.44 17.10 6.95
N GLN A 156 12.22 18.39 7.21
CA GLN A 156 11.03 18.88 7.90
C GLN A 156 9.87 19.15 6.92
N LEU A 157 8.85 18.29 6.96
CA LEU A 157 7.63 18.47 6.17
C LEU A 157 6.75 19.57 6.80
N THR A 158 6.95 20.83 6.39
CA THR A 158 6.21 21.98 6.92
C THR A 158 4.75 21.99 6.46
N HIS A 159 3.83 22.52 7.28
CA HIS A 159 2.42 22.70 6.88
C HIS A 159 2.29 23.56 5.62
N LYS A 160 3.16 24.57 5.44
CA LYS A 160 3.23 25.43 4.25
C LYS A 160 3.50 24.61 2.98
N LEU A 161 4.47 23.69 3.03
CA LEU A 161 4.78 22.78 1.92
C LEU A 161 3.62 21.82 1.63
N ILE A 162 3.03 21.23 2.68
CA ILE A 162 1.87 20.33 2.56
C ILE A 162 0.71 21.03 1.84
N ASP A 163 0.33 22.24 2.27
CA ASP A 163 -0.76 23.00 1.67
C ASP A 163 -0.45 23.40 0.22
N ALA A 164 0.78 23.85 -0.06
CA ALA A 164 1.17 24.26 -1.39
C ALA A 164 1.21 23.10 -2.42
N ILE A 165 1.37 21.85 -1.98
CA ILE A 165 1.21 20.65 -2.80
C ILE A 165 -0.28 20.24 -2.87
N TRP A 166 -0.92 19.97 -1.73
CA TRP A 166 -2.24 19.34 -1.68
C TRP A 166 -3.38 20.26 -2.18
N THR A 167 -3.27 21.57 -2.03
CA THR A 167 -4.23 22.52 -2.64
C THR A 167 -4.08 22.59 -4.17
N LYS A 168 -2.90 22.30 -4.74
CA LYS A 168 -2.65 22.35 -6.19
C LYS A 168 -2.98 21.05 -6.92
N GLU A 169 -2.75 19.89 -6.31
CA GLU A 169 -2.96 18.59 -6.98
C GLU A 169 -4.44 18.18 -7.04
N LYS A 170 -5.13 18.04 -5.90
CA LYS A 170 -6.59 17.84 -5.82
C LYS A 170 -7.13 18.34 -4.46
N PRO A 171 -8.17 19.20 -4.41
CA PRO A 171 -8.69 19.79 -3.18
C PRO A 171 -8.98 18.80 -2.04
N ASP A 172 -9.54 17.64 -2.36
CA ASP A 172 -9.87 16.58 -1.40
C ASP A 172 -8.66 16.00 -0.64
N PHE A 173 -7.42 16.25 -1.05
CA PHE A 173 -6.24 16.01 -0.21
C PHE A 173 -6.04 17.09 0.87
N HIS A 174 -6.25 18.36 0.53
CA HIS A 174 -6.22 19.47 1.50
C HIS A 174 -7.38 19.34 2.50
N ASP A 175 -8.59 19.04 2.03
CA ASP A 175 -9.78 18.94 2.89
C ASP A 175 -9.70 17.77 3.89
N ASN A 176 -8.88 16.75 3.59
CA ASN A 176 -8.62 15.60 4.47
C ASN A 176 -7.22 15.62 5.10
N LYS A 177 -6.53 16.77 5.08
CA LYS A 177 -5.11 16.94 5.46
C LYS A 177 -4.75 16.27 6.79
N GLU A 178 -5.49 16.57 7.86
CA GLU A 178 -5.19 16.05 9.20
C GLU A 178 -5.33 14.51 9.28
N TYR A 179 -6.30 13.93 8.56
CA TYR A 179 -6.44 12.46 8.48
C TYR A 179 -5.27 11.84 7.69
N LEU A 180 -4.85 12.47 6.59
CA LEU A 180 -3.71 11.99 5.79
C LEU A 180 -2.40 12.07 6.58
N LEU A 181 -2.16 13.15 7.33
CA LEU A 181 -0.99 13.28 8.21
C LEU A 181 -1.01 12.24 9.34
N LEU A 182 -2.16 12.00 9.98
CA LEU A 182 -2.31 10.93 10.98
C LEU A 182 -2.00 9.54 10.40
N VAL A 183 -2.39 9.27 9.16
CA VAL A 183 -2.10 8.01 8.47
C VAL A 183 -0.63 7.91 8.06
N MET A 184 -0.02 8.99 7.55
CA MET A 184 1.42 9.03 7.25
C MET A 184 2.27 8.83 8.51
N VAL A 185 1.85 9.34 9.67
CA VAL A 185 2.47 9.03 10.98
C VAL A 185 2.27 7.56 11.35
N LYS A 186 1.04 7.02 11.26
CA LYS A 186 0.75 5.63 11.64
C LYS A 186 1.46 4.59 10.75
N LEU A 187 1.71 4.93 9.48
CA LEU A 187 2.48 4.12 8.53
C LEU A 187 4.01 4.36 8.64
N ASN A 188 4.47 5.21 9.56
CA ASN A 188 5.88 5.60 9.73
C ASN A 188 6.53 6.23 8.47
N ILE A 189 5.72 6.89 7.64
CA ILE A 189 6.17 7.67 6.48
C ILE A 189 6.75 9.02 6.95
N ILE A 190 6.17 9.59 8.01
CA ILE A 190 6.67 10.78 8.71
C ILE A 190 6.65 10.55 10.22
N ALA A 191 7.52 11.24 10.96
CA ALA A 191 7.44 11.32 12.41
C ALA A 191 6.78 12.64 12.84
N LYS A 192 6.16 12.67 14.02
CA LYS A 192 5.87 13.95 14.68
C LYS A 192 7.18 14.57 15.16
N PRO A 193 7.35 15.91 15.09
CA PRO A 193 8.51 16.56 15.68
C PRO A 193 8.55 16.30 17.19
N MET A 194 9.71 15.96 17.73
CA MET A 194 9.88 15.82 19.17
C MET A 194 9.84 17.21 19.81
N SER A 195 8.76 17.50 20.55
CA SER A 195 8.67 18.65 21.43
C SER A 195 9.61 18.45 22.62
N TYR A 196 10.68 19.23 22.67
CA TYR A 196 11.57 19.30 23.82
C TYR A 196 11.14 20.43 24.77
N THR A 197 11.30 20.20 26.06
CA THR A 197 11.30 21.25 27.09
C THR A 197 12.54 22.16 26.94
N MET A 198 12.55 23.32 27.59
CA MET A 198 13.74 24.18 27.63
C MET A 198 14.96 23.50 28.28
N ASP A 199 14.72 22.49 29.12
CA ASP A 199 15.73 21.68 29.81
C ASP A 199 16.22 20.47 28.99
N GLY A 200 15.71 20.29 27.76
CA GLY A 200 16.13 19.25 26.82
C GLY A 200 15.45 17.89 26.99
N GLU A 201 14.55 17.73 27.97
CA GLU A 201 13.73 16.52 28.09
C GLU A 201 12.63 16.49 27.03
N SER A 202 12.36 15.32 26.44
CA SER A 202 11.31 15.14 25.44
C SER A 202 9.92 14.99 26.08
N VAL A 203 9.01 15.88 25.69
CA VAL A 203 7.58 15.79 26.04
C VAL A 203 6.95 14.64 25.24
N LYS A 204 6.24 13.75 25.94
CA LYS A 204 5.49 12.62 25.38
C LYS A 204 4.03 12.97 25.10
#